data_AF-A0A3M2H7P4-F1
#
_entry.id   AF-A0A3M2H7P4-F1
#
_cell.length_a   1.000
_cell.length_b   1.000
_cell.length_c   1.000
_cell.angle_alpha   90.00
_cell.angle_beta   90.00
_cell.angle_gamma   90.00
#
_symmetry.space_group_name_H-M   'P 1'
#
loop_
_entity.id
_entity.type
_entity.pdbx_description
1 polymer ?
#
loop_
_entity_poly.entity_id
_entity_poly.type
_entity_poly.pdbx_seq_one_letter_code
_entity_poly.pdbx_strand_id
1 'polypeptide(L)'
;MADISHIVHDSRLPQLQKVLDPRFMKKFFQTGVAEEKLSGKPGIRKCEIVRMRYKPGKECVVKYVLSLGRGVPREDVFVRVNNPRDAGKQHVWWQDPGAGMVPEFSMHVWQFPYDPVLEHLPELTDPDPLRNLLFRLGLPELAGMEMDTPVNVQVLKYEPLRQCALKVEVSRS
;
A
#
# COMPACT_ATOMS: atom_id res chain seq x y z
N MET A 1 -19.88 15.00 -5.71
CA MET A 1 -18.84 14.23 -6.45
C MET A 1 -18.04 15.22 -7.27
N ALA A 2 -16.73 15.28 -7.11
CA ALA A 2 -15.89 16.11 -7.98
C ALA A 2 -16.07 15.65 -9.44
N ASP A 3 -16.07 16.58 -10.39
CA ASP A 3 -16.19 16.24 -11.81
C ASP A 3 -14.93 15.51 -12.28
N ILE A 4 -15.05 14.19 -12.39
CA ILE A 4 -13.95 13.27 -12.75
C ILE A 4 -13.81 13.13 -14.26
N SER A 5 -14.72 13.72 -15.06
CA SER A 5 -14.81 13.50 -16.52
C SER A 5 -13.51 13.88 -17.24
N HIS A 6 -12.91 15.01 -16.89
CA HIS A 6 -11.62 15.45 -17.46
C HIS A 6 -10.42 14.62 -17.00
N ILE A 7 -10.51 13.91 -15.87
CA ILE A 7 -9.43 13.07 -15.34
C ILE A 7 -9.34 11.76 -16.12
N VAL A 8 -10.50 11.19 -16.49
CA VAL A 8 -10.59 9.89 -17.16
C VAL A 8 -9.94 9.90 -18.57
N HIS A 9 -9.82 11.08 -19.19
CA HIS A 9 -9.32 11.24 -20.56
C HIS A 9 -7.92 11.87 -20.65
N ASP A 10 -7.11 11.85 -19.58
CA ASP A 10 -5.72 12.30 -19.66
C ASP A 10 -4.92 11.41 -20.62
N SER A 11 -4.56 11.97 -21.78
CA SER A 11 -3.82 11.25 -22.83
C SER A 11 -2.41 10.83 -22.41
N ARG A 12 -1.85 11.43 -21.36
CA ARG A 12 -0.56 11.03 -20.77
C ARG A 12 -0.69 9.91 -19.74
N LEU A 13 -1.91 9.63 -19.28
CA LEU A 13 -2.23 8.55 -18.35
C LEU A 13 -3.42 7.72 -18.90
N PRO A 14 -3.26 7.06 -20.07
CA PRO A 14 -4.35 6.37 -20.77
C PRO A 14 -5.03 5.26 -19.95
N GLN A 15 -4.36 4.75 -18.92
CA GLN A 15 -4.87 3.71 -18.02
C GLN A 15 -5.87 4.23 -16.97
N LEU A 16 -6.04 5.56 -16.81
CA LEU A 16 -6.92 6.13 -15.78
C LEU A 16 -8.36 5.63 -15.87
N GLN A 17 -8.90 5.44 -17.07
CA GLN A 17 -10.26 4.92 -17.23
C GLN A 17 -10.44 3.55 -16.57
N LYS A 18 -9.45 2.65 -16.71
CA LYS A 18 -9.48 1.31 -16.11
C LYS A 18 -9.29 1.38 -14.60
N VAL A 19 -8.32 2.17 -14.14
CA VAL A 19 -8.02 2.34 -12.71
C VAL A 19 -9.20 2.95 -11.97
N LEU A 20 -9.83 3.98 -12.54
CA LEU A 20 -10.95 4.67 -11.91
C LEU A 20 -12.29 3.94 -12.09
N ASP A 21 -12.32 2.76 -12.71
CA ASP A 21 -13.47 1.86 -12.75
C ASP A 21 -13.38 0.80 -11.65
N PRO A 22 -14.17 0.91 -10.56
CA PRO A 22 -14.15 -0.07 -9.48
C PRO A 22 -14.57 -1.48 -9.90
N ARG A 23 -15.36 -1.62 -10.97
CA ARG A 23 -15.78 -2.94 -11.50
C ARG A 23 -14.62 -3.62 -12.21
N PHE A 24 -13.88 -2.87 -13.03
CA PHE A 24 -12.64 -3.34 -13.64
C PHE A 24 -11.63 -3.72 -12.55
N MET A 25 -11.36 -2.81 -11.60
CA MET A 25 -10.38 -3.06 -10.55
C MET A 25 -10.77 -4.19 -9.61
N LYS A 26 -12.07 -4.41 -9.35
CA LYS A 26 -12.53 -5.61 -8.64
C LYS A 26 -12.08 -6.88 -9.36
N LYS A 27 -12.35 -7.00 -10.66
CA LYS A 27 -11.94 -8.18 -11.46
C LYS A 27 -10.43 -8.31 -11.48
N PHE A 28 -9.72 -7.19 -11.68
CA PHE A 28 -8.27 -7.15 -11.66
C PHE A 28 -7.68 -7.70 -10.36
N PHE A 29 -8.17 -7.26 -9.19
CA PHE A 29 -7.73 -7.78 -7.90
C PHE A 29 -8.16 -9.25 -7.69
N GLN A 30 -9.33 -9.64 -8.20
CA GLN A 30 -9.80 -11.03 -8.15
C GLN A 30 -8.97 -12.00 -9.00
N THR A 31 -8.28 -11.54 -10.04
CA THR A 31 -7.43 -12.40 -10.86
C THR A 31 -5.98 -12.33 -10.42
N GLY A 32 -5.48 -11.12 -10.09
CA GLY A 32 -4.05 -10.92 -9.80
C GLY A 32 -3.65 -11.09 -8.34
N VAL A 33 -4.53 -10.79 -7.37
CA VAL A 33 -4.22 -10.88 -5.92
C VAL A 33 -4.78 -12.16 -5.31
N ALA A 34 -5.78 -12.77 -5.95
CA ALA A 34 -6.54 -13.87 -5.38
C ALA A 34 -5.93 -15.26 -5.57
N GLU A 35 -5.28 -15.54 -6.69
CA GLU A 35 -4.87 -16.91 -7.01
C GLU A 35 -3.82 -17.44 -6.01
N GLU A 36 -2.93 -16.58 -5.50
CA GLU A 36 -1.90 -16.98 -4.52
C GLU A 36 -2.34 -16.82 -3.06
N LYS A 37 -3.14 -15.78 -2.70
CA LYS A 37 -3.54 -15.53 -1.29
C LYS A 37 -4.90 -16.07 -0.89
N LEU A 38 -5.77 -16.45 -1.84
CA LEU A 38 -7.17 -16.82 -1.57
C LEU A 38 -7.51 -18.29 -1.89
N SER A 39 -6.56 -19.22 -1.98
CA SER A 39 -6.89 -20.65 -1.97
C SER A 39 -7.66 -20.99 -0.68
N GLY A 40 -8.99 -20.99 -0.76
CA GLY A 40 -9.91 -21.15 0.36
C GLY A 40 -10.51 -19.87 0.98
N LYS A 41 -10.14 -18.65 0.55
CA LYS A 41 -10.77 -17.40 1.05
C LYS A 41 -11.92 -16.95 0.13
N PRO A 42 -13.00 -16.38 0.69
CA PRO A 42 -14.12 -15.88 -0.09
C PRO A 42 -13.69 -14.74 -1.01
N GLY A 43 -13.99 -14.85 -2.30
CA GLY A 43 -13.60 -13.85 -3.31
C GLY A 43 -14.09 -12.43 -3.00
N ILE A 44 -13.43 -11.44 -3.59
CA ILE A 44 -13.75 -10.02 -3.39
C ILE A 44 -15.21 -9.76 -3.74
N ARG A 45 -15.99 -9.23 -2.79
CA ARG A 45 -17.40 -8.90 -2.97
C ARG A 45 -17.58 -7.48 -3.48
N LYS A 46 -16.83 -6.54 -2.93
CA LYS A 46 -16.90 -5.11 -3.24
C LYS A 46 -15.50 -4.52 -3.38
N CYS A 47 -15.36 -3.58 -4.31
CA CYS A 47 -14.17 -2.77 -4.52
C CYS A 47 -14.65 -1.32 -4.59
N GLU A 48 -14.14 -0.46 -3.70
CA GLU A 48 -14.57 0.94 -3.60
C GLU A 48 -13.37 1.86 -3.64
N ILE A 49 -13.42 2.89 -4.49
CA ILE A 49 -12.46 3.99 -4.44
C ILE A 49 -12.86 4.90 -3.27
N VAL A 50 -11.99 5.00 -2.27
CA VAL A 50 -12.24 5.85 -1.09
C VAL A 50 -11.40 7.12 -1.09
N ARG A 51 -10.29 7.15 -1.83
CA ARG A 51 -9.45 8.33 -1.98
C ARG A 51 -8.72 8.31 -3.31
N MET A 52 -8.52 9.48 -3.89
CA MET A 52 -7.72 9.67 -5.09
C MET A 52 -6.87 10.94 -4.94
N ARG A 53 -5.63 10.90 -5.42
CA ARG A 53 -4.74 12.03 -5.60
C ARG A 53 -4.23 12.03 -7.03
N TYR A 54 -4.73 12.95 -7.83
CA TYR A 54 -4.38 13.09 -9.24
C TYR A 54 -3.46 14.29 -9.46
N LYS A 55 -2.39 14.10 -10.23
CA LYS A 55 -1.51 15.14 -10.75
C LYS A 55 -1.53 15.05 -12.28
N PRO A 56 -2.16 16.02 -12.98
CA PRO A 56 -2.31 15.98 -14.43
C PRO A 56 -1.02 15.69 -15.18
N GLY A 57 -1.09 14.72 -16.08
CA GLY A 57 0.00 14.30 -16.95
C GLY A 57 1.19 13.63 -16.29
N LYS A 58 1.14 13.38 -14.98
CA LYS A 58 2.27 12.86 -14.18
C LYS A 58 1.93 11.55 -13.47
N GLU A 59 0.99 11.60 -12.54
CA GLU A 59 0.64 10.43 -11.73
C GLU A 59 -0.79 10.50 -11.19
N CYS A 60 -1.36 9.34 -10.90
CA CYS A 60 -2.57 9.23 -10.09
C CYS A 60 -2.38 8.15 -9.03
N VAL A 61 -2.74 8.46 -7.80
CA VAL A 61 -2.70 7.54 -6.66
C VAL A 61 -4.12 7.32 -6.18
N VAL A 62 -4.55 6.06 -6.10
CA VAL A 62 -5.91 5.67 -5.72
C VAL A 62 -5.84 4.71 -4.54
N LYS A 63 -6.69 4.94 -3.54
CA LYS A 63 -6.94 4.01 -2.45
C LYS A 63 -8.24 3.28 -2.70
N TYR A 64 -8.18 1.97 -2.68
CA TYR A 64 -9.33 1.07 -2.70
C TYR A 64 -9.55 0.46 -1.32
N VAL A 65 -10.82 0.23 -1.00
CA VAL A 65 -11.23 -0.67 0.08
C VAL A 65 -11.88 -1.90 -0.56
N LEU A 66 -11.31 -3.07 -0.30
CA LEU A 66 -11.82 -4.35 -0.76
C LEU A 66 -12.61 -5.00 0.37
N SER A 67 -13.88 -5.31 0.10
CA SER A 67 -14.67 -6.14 1.02
C SER A 67 -14.61 -7.58 0.57
N LEU A 68 -14.11 -8.45 1.44
CA LEU A 68 -14.07 -9.89 1.24
C LEU A 68 -15.37 -10.53 1.76
N GLY A 69 -15.43 -11.86 1.88
CA GLY A 69 -16.61 -12.57 2.40
C GLY A 69 -17.05 -12.13 3.80
N ARG A 70 -18.20 -12.66 4.26
CA ARG A 70 -18.70 -12.34 5.61
C ARG A 70 -17.66 -12.75 6.66
N GLY A 71 -17.41 -11.89 7.63
CA GLY A 71 -16.45 -12.12 8.72
C GLY A 71 -14.99 -11.88 8.34
N VAL A 72 -14.69 -11.59 7.08
CA VAL A 72 -13.33 -11.25 6.65
C VAL A 72 -13.14 -9.73 6.74
N PRO A 73 -12.04 -9.25 7.37
CA PRO A 73 -11.71 -7.84 7.39
C PRO A 73 -11.66 -7.23 5.99
N ARG A 74 -11.90 -5.91 5.93
CA ARG A 74 -11.70 -5.15 4.70
C ARG A 74 -10.20 -4.93 4.51
N GLU A 75 -9.77 -4.99 3.25
CA GLU A 75 -8.38 -4.79 2.87
C GLU A 75 -8.22 -3.43 2.20
N ASP A 76 -7.25 -2.65 2.66
CA ASP A 76 -6.83 -1.42 1.99
C ASP A 76 -5.80 -1.78 0.91
N VAL A 77 -6.04 -1.32 -0.32
CA VAL A 77 -5.11 -1.49 -1.45
C VAL A 77 -4.87 -0.14 -2.09
N PHE A 78 -3.61 0.14 -2.39
CA PHE A 78 -3.17 1.36 -3.02
C PHE A 78 -2.67 1.09 -4.42
N VAL A 79 -2.98 2.00 -5.32
CA VAL A 79 -2.56 1.96 -6.71
C VAL A 79 -1.92 3.28 -7.05
N ARG A 80 -0.79 3.24 -7.75
CA ARG A 80 -0.17 4.39 -8.40
C ARG A 80 -0.04 4.08 -9.87
N VAL A 81 -0.55 4.96 -10.70
CA VAL A 81 -0.22 4.97 -12.13
C VAL A 81 0.67 6.15 -12.45
N ASN A 82 1.69 5.88 -13.25
CA ASN A 82 2.62 6.88 -13.75
C ASN A 82 2.44 7.04 -15.26
N ASN A 83 2.99 8.13 -15.79
CA ASN A 83 3.17 8.25 -17.23
C ASN A 83 3.97 7.04 -17.73
N PRO A 84 3.49 6.29 -18.74
CA PRO A 84 4.21 5.14 -19.28
C PRO A 84 5.63 5.47 -19.77
N ARG A 85 5.89 6.73 -20.14
CA ARG A 85 7.24 7.21 -20.49
C ARG A 85 8.19 7.28 -19.30
N ASP A 86 7.65 7.44 -18.10
CA ASP A 86 8.39 7.51 -16.83
C ASP A 86 8.41 6.14 -16.12
N ALA A 87 7.67 5.15 -16.62
CA ALA A 87 7.63 3.81 -16.06
C ALA A 87 8.90 3.05 -16.46
N GLY A 88 9.79 2.82 -15.49
CA GLY A 88 10.94 1.93 -15.66
C GLY A 88 10.51 0.52 -16.10
N LYS A 89 11.35 -0.15 -16.89
CA LYS A 89 11.15 -1.53 -17.34
C LYS A 89 11.46 -2.52 -16.20
N GLN A 90 10.60 -2.62 -15.19
CA GLN A 90 10.75 -3.64 -14.15
C GLN A 90 9.53 -4.54 -14.08
N HIS A 91 9.63 -5.73 -14.67
CA HIS A 91 8.59 -6.77 -14.58
C HIS A 91 8.60 -7.40 -13.19
N VAL A 92 7.84 -6.86 -12.25
CA VAL A 92 7.60 -7.51 -10.96
C VAL A 92 6.10 -7.54 -10.74
N TRP A 93 5.43 -8.65 -11.05
CA TRP A 93 4.02 -8.84 -10.68
C TRP A 93 3.87 -8.75 -9.16
N TRP A 94 2.65 -8.48 -8.65
CA TRP A 94 2.37 -8.42 -7.22
C TRP A 94 3.05 -9.57 -6.46
N GLN A 95 4.07 -9.25 -5.66
CA GLN A 95 4.80 -10.22 -4.86
C GLN A 95 4.33 -10.13 -3.41
N ASP A 96 4.30 -11.29 -2.76
CA ASP A 96 4.32 -11.33 -1.31
C ASP A 96 5.64 -10.66 -0.84
N PRO A 97 5.54 -9.62 0.00
CA PRO A 97 4.53 -9.55 1.04
C PRO A 97 3.33 -8.60 0.81
N GLY A 98 3.18 -7.99 -0.38
CA GLY A 98 1.98 -7.21 -0.71
C GLY A 98 2.24 -5.98 -1.57
N ALA A 99 3.21 -6.02 -2.49
CA ALA A 99 3.47 -4.94 -3.43
C ALA A 99 3.94 -5.49 -4.78
N GLY A 100 3.66 -4.76 -5.86
CA GLY A 100 4.22 -5.06 -7.17
C GLY A 100 3.83 -4.09 -8.26
N MET A 101 4.46 -4.28 -9.41
CA MET A 101 4.29 -3.55 -10.65
C MET A 101 3.43 -4.35 -11.64
N VAL A 102 2.55 -3.66 -12.35
CA VAL A 102 1.70 -4.21 -13.40
C VAL A 102 2.07 -3.50 -14.70
N PRO A 103 2.99 -4.07 -15.48
CA PRO A 103 3.58 -3.41 -16.65
C PRO A 103 2.53 -2.94 -17.66
N GLU A 104 1.50 -3.76 -17.90
CA GLU A 104 0.42 -3.47 -18.84
C GLU A 104 -0.27 -2.14 -18.56
N PHE A 105 -0.33 -1.73 -17.28
CA PHE A 105 -0.95 -0.47 -16.85
C PHE A 105 0.06 0.57 -16.35
N SER A 106 1.36 0.32 -16.45
CA SER A 106 2.39 1.19 -15.85
C SER A 106 2.03 1.56 -14.40
N MET A 107 1.64 0.54 -13.65
CA MET A 107 0.92 0.68 -12.40
C MET A 107 1.68 -0.02 -11.27
N HIS A 108 1.88 0.66 -10.15
CA HIS A 108 2.29 0.03 -8.90
C HIS A 108 1.05 -0.22 -8.06
N VAL A 109 1.00 -1.37 -7.41
CA VAL A 109 -0.06 -1.74 -6.49
C VAL A 109 0.62 -2.17 -5.20
N TRP A 110 0.12 -1.76 -4.05
CA TRP A 110 0.62 -2.25 -2.76
C TRP A 110 -0.44 -2.23 -1.66
N GLN A 111 -0.15 -2.93 -0.56
CA GLN A 111 -0.82 -2.79 0.73
C GLN A 111 0.17 -2.20 1.73
N PHE A 112 -0.34 -1.50 2.74
CA PHE A 112 0.47 -1.17 3.90
C PHE A 112 0.93 -2.48 4.60
N PRO A 113 2.19 -2.60 5.06
CA PRO A 113 3.24 -1.57 5.11
C PRO A 113 4.18 -1.51 3.88
N TYR A 114 3.91 -2.23 2.80
CA TYR A 114 4.80 -2.38 1.63
C TYR A 114 4.73 -1.21 0.63
N ASP A 115 4.79 0.02 1.13
CA ASP A 115 4.81 1.22 0.28
C ASP A 115 6.10 1.28 -0.56
N PRO A 116 6.03 1.46 -1.88
CA PRO A 116 7.20 1.39 -2.76
C PRO A 116 8.16 2.59 -2.62
N VAL A 117 7.79 3.63 -1.86
CA VAL A 117 8.67 4.79 -1.58
C VAL A 117 9.13 4.78 -0.13
N LEU A 118 8.35 4.20 0.79
CA LEU A 118 8.74 4.04 2.20
C LEU A 118 9.27 2.62 2.42
N GLU A 119 10.41 2.32 1.80
CA GLU A 119 10.94 0.95 1.67
C GLU A 119 11.16 0.23 3.00
N HIS A 120 11.51 0.97 4.06
CA HIS A 120 11.77 0.41 5.40
C HIS A 120 10.52 0.33 6.30
N LEU A 121 9.34 0.67 5.77
CA LEU A 121 8.12 0.72 6.55
C LEU A 121 7.72 -0.66 7.13
N PRO A 122 7.91 -1.81 6.43
CA PRO A 122 7.69 -3.11 7.03
C PRO A 122 8.52 -3.33 8.31
N GLU A 123 9.82 -3.03 8.28
CA GLU A 123 10.71 -3.19 9.45
C GLU A 123 10.37 -2.19 10.57
N LEU A 124 9.91 -0.99 10.23
CA LEU A 124 9.53 0.02 11.21
C LEU A 124 8.16 -0.24 11.85
N THR A 125 7.30 -1.03 11.21
CA THR A 125 5.95 -1.36 11.70
C THR A 125 5.88 -2.72 12.39
N ASP A 126 6.93 -3.52 12.24
CA ASP A 126 7.12 -4.77 12.97
C ASP A 126 7.89 -4.50 14.29
N PRO A 127 7.33 -4.88 15.46
CA PRO A 127 7.99 -4.72 16.75
C PRO A 127 9.39 -5.36 16.85
N ASP A 128 9.63 -6.50 16.21
CA ASP A 128 10.87 -7.25 16.40
C ASP A 128 12.07 -6.61 15.66
N PRO A 129 12.00 -6.31 14.34
CA PRO A 129 13.03 -5.56 13.64
C PRO A 129 13.21 -4.15 14.23
N LEU A 130 12.12 -3.48 14.63
CA LEU A 130 12.21 -2.16 15.23
C LEU A 130 12.95 -2.21 16.57
N ARG A 131 12.66 -3.19 17.44
CA ARG A 131 13.39 -3.38 18.71
C ARG A 131 14.89 -3.51 18.48
N ASN A 132 15.29 -4.35 17.52
CA ASN A 132 16.70 -4.53 17.16
C ASN A 132 17.34 -3.23 16.62
N LEU A 133 16.57 -2.42 15.88
CA LEU A 133 17.03 -1.12 15.39
C LEU A 133 17.23 -0.15 16.56
N LEU A 134 16.24 0.00 17.44
CA LEU A 134 16.27 0.91 18.59
C LEU A 134 17.41 0.57 19.56
N PHE A 135 17.60 -0.72 19.86
CA PHE A 135 18.70 -1.20 20.70
C PHE A 135 20.06 -0.81 20.10
N ARG A 136 20.25 -1.01 18.79
CA ARG A 136 21.50 -0.65 18.09
C ARG A 136 21.73 0.87 17.99
N LEU A 137 20.66 1.66 17.94
CA LEU A 137 20.78 3.12 17.89
C LEU A 137 21.23 3.72 19.23
N GLY A 138 20.98 3.03 20.36
CA GLY A 138 21.47 3.44 21.68
C GLY A 138 21.01 4.83 22.09
N LEU A 139 19.77 5.21 21.74
CA LEU A 139 19.24 6.54 22.01
C LEU A 139 19.24 6.83 23.54
N PRO A 140 19.60 8.05 24.00
CA PRO A 140 19.63 8.38 25.42
C PRO A 140 18.29 8.13 26.14
N GLU A 141 17.17 8.37 25.45
CA GLU A 141 15.81 8.13 25.93
C GLU A 141 15.50 6.64 26.14
N LEU A 142 16.33 5.76 25.57
CA LEU A 142 16.24 4.31 25.67
C LEU A 142 17.39 3.72 26.51
N ALA A 143 18.10 4.55 27.30
CA ALA A 143 19.13 4.06 28.21
C ALA A 143 18.56 2.99 29.16
N GLY A 144 19.24 1.84 29.24
CA GLY A 144 18.78 0.67 30.01
C GLY A 144 17.77 -0.22 29.28
N MET A 145 17.49 0.02 27.99
CA MET A 145 16.75 -0.91 27.16
C MET A 145 17.58 -2.18 26.93
N GLU A 146 17.05 -3.31 27.39
CA GLU A 146 17.57 -4.65 27.09
C GLU A 146 17.03 -5.16 25.74
N MET A 147 17.70 -6.15 25.16
CA MET A 147 17.34 -6.69 23.84
C MET A 147 15.94 -7.33 23.79
N ASP A 148 15.41 -7.78 24.93
CA ASP A 148 14.09 -8.38 25.10
C ASP A 148 13.01 -7.39 25.54
N THR A 149 13.38 -6.10 25.70
CA THR A 149 12.44 -5.05 26.13
C THR A 149 11.23 -4.99 25.17
N PRO A 150 9.99 -5.11 25.66
CA PRO A 150 8.81 -5.04 24.81
C PRO A 150 8.68 -3.69 24.10
N VAL A 151 8.52 -3.74 22.77
CA VAL A 151 8.25 -2.59 21.91
C VAL A 151 6.85 -2.72 21.36
N ASN A 152 6.04 -1.68 21.51
CA ASN A 152 4.73 -1.57 20.87
C ASN A 152 4.78 -0.46 19.81
N VAL A 153 4.23 -0.76 18.63
CA VAL A 153 4.21 0.17 17.49
C VAL A 153 2.77 0.46 17.12
N GLN A 154 2.42 1.75 17.13
CA GLN A 154 1.11 2.22 16.70
C GLN A 154 1.27 3.14 15.49
N VAL A 155 0.57 2.81 14.40
CA VAL A 155 0.47 3.67 13.22
C VAL A 155 -0.49 4.81 13.53
N LEU A 156 0.02 6.03 13.66
CA LEU A 156 -0.79 7.22 13.90
C LEU A 156 -1.37 7.78 12.61
N LYS A 157 -0.56 7.76 11.54
CA LYS A 157 -0.94 8.33 10.25
C LYS A 157 -0.14 7.68 9.13
N TYR A 158 -0.83 7.33 8.05
CA TYR A 158 -0.18 6.88 6.82
C TYR A 158 -0.65 7.72 5.63
N GLU A 159 0.30 8.36 4.95
CA GLU A 159 0.11 9.05 3.67
C GLU A 159 0.94 8.36 2.59
N PRO A 160 0.28 7.63 1.66
CA PRO A 160 0.99 6.81 0.69
C PRO A 160 1.97 7.61 -0.16
N LEU A 161 3.16 7.04 -0.36
CA LEU A 161 4.29 7.60 -1.10
C LEU A 161 4.89 8.87 -0.49
N ARG A 162 4.60 9.18 0.78
CA ARG A 162 5.03 10.45 1.41
C ARG A 162 5.57 10.25 2.81
N GLN A 163 4.74 9.75 3.72
CA GLN A 163 5.10 9.67 5.13
C GLN A 163 4.24 8.65 5.87
N CYS A 164 4.83 8.06 6.92
CA CYS A 164 4.12 7.33 7.95
C CYS A 164 4.56 7.86 9.30
N ALA A 165 3.61 8.26 10.15
CA ALA A 165 3.87 8.65 11.52
C ALA A 165 3.57 7.47 12.44
N LEU A 166 4.56 7.07 13.23
CA LEU A 166 4.50 5.97 14.16
C LEU A 166 4.65 6.50 15.59
N LYS A 167 3.87 5.94 16.52
CA LYS A 167 4.13 6.05 17.95
C LYS A 167 4.81 4.76 18.37
N VAL A 168 5.93 4.89 19.07
CA VAL A 168 6.69 3.76 19.60
C VAL A 168 6.68 3.86 21.10
N GLU A 169 6.23 2.80 21.76
CA GLU A 169 6.23 2.68 23.21
C GLU A 169 7.18 1.56 23.61
N VAL A 170 8.09 1.87 24.54
CA VAL A 170 9.06 0.92 25.08
C VAL A 170 8.72 0.73 26.54
N SER A 171 8.34 -0.49 26.92
CA SER A 171 7.95 -0.79 28.30
C SER A 171 9.21 -1.04 29.12
N ARG A 172 9.58 -0.10 29.99
CA ARG A 172 10.68 -0.30 30.93
C ARG A 172 10.22 -1.25 32.04
N SER A 173 11.01 -2.29 32.29
CA SER A 173 10.88 -3.14 33.48
C SER A 173 11.20 -2.37 34.75
#